data_AF-A0A949IDF0-F1
#
_entry.id   AF-A0A949IDF0-F1
#
_cell.length_a   1.000
_cell.length_b   1.000
_cell.length_c   1.000
_cell.angle_alpha   90.00
_cell.angle_beta   90.00
_cell.angle_gamma   90.00
#
_symmetry.space_group_name_H-M   'P 1'
#
loop_
_entity.id
_entity.type
_entity.pdbx_description
1 polymer ?
#
loop_
_entity_poly.entity_id
_entity_poly.type
_entity_poly.pdbx_seq_one_letter_code
_entity_poly.pdbx_strand_id
1 'polypeptide(L)'
;MTASIGASTQYTVSSVTLTDATQQAQTQSGPQPAQLSGHSRYLDCNLIMDLIADTSLIDAEALGEVIKTATIKEASLVDVLYEGGFIAASDRRDIMTAYDAVSQGFLYQPWAKQALQNALSQFIPFDDMLLTMGLHPTNAFSESFLAELTVSSQLISISQMERARLLCLSRGLTLGQALVQLGLINIATYKLLIDGSSRYRSGHLSQPQLQEMVRSSFAGFNSSGQWLKLSQTVRGFGVYNGSVELLEALDLLVEAELLTEITVLGVIEMSLERSVAFEQVAHECSMIQPALFALAMKLQKRVALGETTSISACQILRERFRLLQG
;
A
#
# COMPACT_ATOMS: atom_id res chain seq x y z
N MET A 1 32.44 -57.45 30.26
CA MET A 1 32.42 -57.31 31.73
C MET A 1 31.65 -56.03 32.07
N THR A 2 30.53 -56.19 32.79
CA THR A 2 29.86 -55.25 33.74
C THR A 2 29.59 -53.78 33.34
N ALA A 3 28.45 -53.15 33.59
CA ALA A 3 27.11 -53.57 34.04
C ALA A 3 26.13 -52.38 33.85
N SER A 4 24.85 -52.73 33.74
CA SER A 4 23.61 -51.92 33.78
C SER A 4 23.46 -50.99 35.01
N ILE A 5 22.73 -49.88 34.84
CA ILE A 5 21.54 -49.34 35.60
C ILE A 5 21.27 -47.94 34.97
N GLY A 6 20.09 -47.46 34.55
CA GLY A 6 18.69 -47.78 34.85
C GLY A 6 18.00 -46.52 35.40
N ALA A 7 17.21 -45.80 34.60
CA ALA A 7 16.15 -44.88 35.07
C ALA A 7 15.23 -44.47 33.91
N SER A 8 14.03 -45.06 33.89
CA SER A 8 12.89 -44.67 33.09
C SER A 8 12.06 -43.64 33.87
N THR A 9 11.67 -42.55 33.22
CA THR A 9 10.61 -41.67 33.75
C THR A 9 9.51 -41.56 32.71
N GLN A 10 8.42 -42.26 32.99
CA GLN A 10 7.12 -42.13 32.35
C GLN A 10 6.48 -40.82 32.83
N TYR A 11 5.89 -40.05 31.92
CA TYR A 11 4.90 -39.05 32.27
C TYR A 11 3.58 -39.31 31.54
N THR A 12 2.55 -39.25 32.36
CA THR A 12 1.20 -39.77 32.23
C THR A 12 0.34 -38.95 31.28
N VAL A 13 -0.42 -39.65 30.44
CA VAL A 13 -1.54 -39.11 29.68
C VAL A 13 -2.75 -39.01 30.60
N SER A 14 -3.30 -37.82 30.77
CA SER A 14 -4.60 -37.62 31.43
C SER A 14 -5.64 -37.30 30.37
N SER A 15 -6.41 -38.33 30.02
CA SER A 15 -7.70 -38.26 29.33
C SER A 15 -8.76 -37.65 30.25
N VAL A 16 -9.52 -36.67 29.76
CA VAL A 16 -10.79 -36.26 30.38
C VAL A 16 -11.92 -36.65 29.43
N THR A 17 -12.77 -37.52 29.96
CA THR A 17 -13.94 -38.15 29.35
C THR A 17 -15.12 -37.20 29.29
N LEU A 18 -15.89 -37.30 28.20
CA LEU A 18 -17.26 -36.83 28.07
C LEU A 18 -18.20 -37.58 29.05
N THR A 19 -19.15 -36.86 29.63
CA THR A 19 -20.46 -37.42 30.01
C THR A 19 -21.57 -36.41 29.74
N ASP A 20 -22.56 -36.91 29.01
CA ASP A 20 -23.83 -36.30 28.63
C ASP A 20 -24.72 -35.93 29.82
N ALA A 21 -25.49 -34.85 29.67
CA ALA A 21 -26.85 -34.75 30.21
C ALA A 21 -27.70 -33.83 29.32
N THR A 22 -28.65 -34.47 28.64
CA THR A 22 -29.63 -33.94 27.70
C THR A 22 -30.79 -33.18 28.35
N GLN A 23 -31.25 -32.16 27.61
CA GLN A 23 -32.65 -31.72 27.42
C GLN A 23 -33.40 -31.01 28.57
N GLN A 24 -33.69 -29.73 28.34
CA GLN A 24 -35.07 -29.27 28.06
C GLN A 24 -35.06 -28.02 27.17
N ALA A 25 -35.86 -28.07 26.11
CA ALA A 25 -36.03 -27.05 25.09
C ALA A 25 -37.15 -26.07 25.45
N GLN A 26 -37.03 -24.80 25.04
CA GLN A 26 -38.05 -24.09 24.24
C GLN A 26 -37.61 -22.68 23.85
N THR A 27 -37.57 -22.46 22.52
CA THR A 27 -37.96 -21.26 21.77
C THR A 27 -37.38 -19.89 22.14
N GLN A 28 -36.55 -19.32 21.26
CA GLN A 28 -36.90 -18.14 20.43
C GLN A 28 -35.72 -17.68 19.53
N SER A 29 -36.09 -17.42 18.26
CA SER A 29 -35.44 -16.56 17.25
C SER A 29 -33.96 -16.76 16.92
N GLY A 30 -33.71 -17.30 15.73
CA GLY A 30 -32.38 -17.35 15.10
C GLY A 30 -31.84 -15.96 14.70
N PRO A 31 -30.55 -15.88 14.36
CA PRO A 31 -29.94 -14.63 13.92
C PRO A 31 -30.52 -14.24 12.55
N GLN A 32 -31.29 -13.15 12.55
CA GLN A 32 -31.73 -12.48 11.34
C GLN A 32 -30.51 -12.02 10.52
N PRO A 33 -30.58 -12.07 9.17
CA PRO A 33 -29.56 -11.45 8.33
C PRO A 33 -29.48 -9.96 8.66
N ALA A 34 -28.25 -9.47 8.77
CA ALA A 34 -27.94 -8.07 9.01
C ALA A 34 -28.79 -7.18 8.10
N GLN A 35 -29.61 -6.35 8.74
CA GLN A 35 -30.45 -5.39 8.06
C GLN A 35 -29.55 -4.39 7.33
N LEU A 36 -29.73 -4.31 6.01
CA LEU A 36 -29.21 -3.26 5.14
C LEU A 36 -29.54 -1.90 5.76
N SER A 37 -28.52 -1.29 6.36
CA SER A 37 -28.52 0.09 6.84
C SER A 37 -29.02 1.00 5.73
N GLY A 38 -29.96 1.89 6.05
CA GLY A 38 -30.57 2.84 5.12
C GLY A 38 -29.49 3.63 4.36
N HIS A 39 -29.35 3.33 3.08
CA HIS A 39 -28.39 3.97 2.20
C HIS A 39 -28.80 5.43 2.04
N SER A 40 -27.86 6.35 2.27
CA SER A 40 -28.04 7.77 1.99
C SER A 40 -28.58 7.92 0.57
N ARG A 41 -29.81 8.44 0.41
CA ARG A 41 -30.54 8.51 -0.86
C ARG A 41 -29.90 9.44 -1.90
N TYR A 42 -28.78 10.06 -1.56
CA TYR A 42 -27.87 10.71 -2.49
C TYR A 42 -26.54 9.98 -2.38
N LEU A 43 -26.31 8.99 -3.24
CA LEU A 43 -24.95 8.56 -3.52
C LEU A 43 -24.21 9.77 -4.10
N ASP A 44 -22.95 9.95 -3.70
CA ASP A 44 -22.12 11.02 -4.25
C ASP A 44 -21.92 10.76 -5.75
N CYS A 45 -22.71 11.45 -6.58
CA CYS A 45 -22.67 11.32 -8.04
C CYS A 45 -21.25 11.53 -8.56
N ASN A 46 -20.45 12.38 -7.92
CA ASN A 46 -19.07 12.63 -8.32
C ASN A 46 -18.20 11.40 -8.11
N LEU A 47 -18.31 10.73 -6.96
CA LEU A 47 -17.55 9.52 -6.69
C LEU A 47 -17.92 8.39 -7.66
N ILE A 48 -19.21 8.20 -7.95
CA ILE A 48 -19.62 7.18 -8.93
C ILE A 48 -19.06 7.52 -10.32
N MET A 49 -19.19 8.78 -10.76
CA MET A 49 -18.64 9.23 -12.04
C MET A 49 -17.14 8.97 -12.11
N ASP A 50 -16.39 9.32 -11.06
CA ASP A 50 -14.95 9.10 -11.00
C ASP A 50 -14.58 7.61 -11.04
N LEU A 51 -15.37 6.75 -10.38
CA LEU A 51 -15.15 5.29 -10.39
C LEU A 51 -15.40 4.68 -11.77
N ILE A 52 -16.41 5.17 -12.50
CA ILE A 52 -16.78 4.62 -13.82
C ILE A 52 -16.11 5.34 -15.00
N ALA A 53 -15.45 6.48 -14.79
CA ALA A 53 -14.92 7.34 -15.86
C ALA A 53 -13.99 6.61 -16.84
N ASP A 54 -13.19 5.66 -16.35
CA ASP A 54 -12.24 4.89 -17.18
C ASP A 54 -12.76 3.49 -17.52
N THR A 55 -14.01 3.19 -17.15
CA THR A 55 -14.67 1.95 -17.50
C THR A 55 -15.31 2.12 -18.87
N SER A 56 -15.07 1.20 -19.81
CA SER A 56 -15.65 1.23 -21.16
C SER A 56 -17.15 0.87 -21.16
N LEU A 57 -17.85 1.15 -20.07
CA LEU A 57 -19.24 0.78 -19.87
C LEU A 57 -20.20 1.71 -20.63
N ILE A 58 -19.93 3.03 -20.63
CA ILE A 58 -20.89 4.04 -21.10
C ILE A 58 -20.15 5.13 -21.87
N ASP A 59 -20.70 5.53 -23.01
CA ASP A 59 -20.22 6.69 -23.78
C ASP A 59 -20.48 8.01 -23.05
N ALA A 60 -19.59 8.98 -23.20
CA ALA A 60 -19.68 10.28 -22.51
C ALA A 60 -21.02 11.02 -22.78
N GLU A 61 -21.58 10.87 -23.98
CA GLU A 61 -22.87 11.46 -24.35
C GLU A 61 -24.03 10.82 -23.58
N ALA A 62 -24.08 9.48 -23.55
CA ALA A 62 -25.08 8.72 -22.80
C ALA A 62 -24.97 8.99 -21.29
N LEU A 63 -23.75 9.08 -20.75
CA LEU A 63 -23.52 9.43 -19.35
C LEU A 63 -24.10 10.81 -19.01
N GLY A 64 -23.93 11.79 -19.91
CA GLY A 64 -24.51 13.13 -19.76
C GLY A 64 -26.04 13.15 -19.68
N GLU A 65 -26.73 12.30 -20.46
CA GLU A 65 -28.18 12.16 -20.41
C GLU A 65 -28.66 11.46 -19.13
N VAL A 66 -27.93 10.44 -18.70
CA VAL A 66 -28.22 9.69 -17.46
C VAL A 66 -28.06 10.59 -16.25
N ILE A 67 -27.02 11.44 -16.19
CA ILE A 67 -26.83 12.41 -15.11
C ILE A 67 -28.00 13.40 -15.02
N LYS A 68 -28.45 13.94 -16.16
CA LYS A 68 -29.63 14.82 -16.20
C LYS A 68 -30.87 14.09 -15.69
N THR A 69 -31.07 12.85 -16.13
CA THR A 69 -32.21 12.03 -15.71
C THR A 69 -32.18 11.71 -14.23
N ALA A 70 -31.01 11.35 -13.68
CA ALA A 70 -30.81 11.12 -12.25
C ALA A 70 -31.12 12.37 -11.42
N THR A 71 -30.69 13.54 -11.91
CA THR A 71 -30.96 14.83 -11.26
C THR A 71 -32.45 15.16 -11.26
N ILE A 72 -33.15 14.94 -12.38
CA ILE A 72 -34.59 15.21 -12.50
C ILE A 72 -35.42 14.23 -11.66
N LYS A 73 -35.05 12.95 -11.64
CA LYS A 73 -35.76 11.89 -10.92
C LYS A 73 -35.40 11.82 -9.43
N GLU A 74 -34.41 12.58 -8.98
CA GLU A 74 -33.81 12.47 -7.64
C GLU A 74 -33.42 11.02 -7.31
N ALA A 75 -32.80 10.34 -8.28
CA ALA A 75 -32.43 8.93 -8.20
C ALA A 75 -30.91 8.74 -8.22
N SER A 76 -30.44 7.60 -7.71
CA SER A 76 -29.04 7.18 -7.82
C SER A 76 -28.61 7.06 -9.28
N LEU A 77 -27.42 7.59 -9.61
CA LEU A 77 -26.85 7.47 -10.95
C LEU A 77 -26.76 6.01 -11.40
N VAL A 78 -26.37 5.09 -10.51
CA VAL A 78 -26.24 3.65 -10.81
C VAL A 78 -27.60 3.03 -11.10
N ASP A 79 -28.65 3.43 -10.37
CA ASP A 79 -29.99 2.90 -10.58
C ASP A 79 -30.57 3.39 -11.92
N VAL A 80 -30.33 4.65 -12.29
CA VAL A 80 -30.74 5.18 -13.61
C VAL A 80 -29.98 4.50 -14.75
N LEU A 81 -28.69 4.20 -14.57
CA LEU A 81 -27.92 3.44 -15.56
C LEU A 81 -28.48 2.04 -15.77
N TYR A 82 -28.85 1.37 -14.70
CA TYR A 82 -29.44 0.03 -14.75
C TYR A 82 -30.85 0.04 -15.34
N GLU A 83 -31.73 0.93 -14.89
CA GLU A 83 -33.09 1.09 -15.42
C GLU A 83 -33.09 1.51 -16.90
N GLY A 84 -32.11 2.31 -17.31
CA GLY A 84 -31.89 2.70 -18.70
C GLY A 84 -31.32 1.59 -19.58
N GLY A 85 -30.92 0.45 -18.99
CA GLY A 85 -30.34 -0.68 -19.71
C GLY A 85 -28.90 -0.46 -20.17
N PHE A 86 -28.19 0.54 -19.62
CA PHE A 86 -26.80 0.82 -19.97
C PHE A 86 -25.80 -0.13 -19.31
N ILE A 87 -26.15 -0.69 -18.15
CA ILE A 87 -25.31 -1.60 -17.38
C ILE A 87 -26.07 -2.86 -16.99
N ALA A 88 -25.38 -3.99 -16.84
CA ALA A 88 -25.98 -5.22 -16.36
C ALA A 88 -26.19 -5.20 -14.83
N ALA A 89 -27.00 -6.13 -14.32
CA ALA A 89 -27.24 -6.28 -12.89
C ALA A 89 -25.97 -6.67 -12.10
N SER A 90 -25.03 -7.36 -12.75
CA SER A 90 -23.69 -7.66 -12.21
C SER A 90 -22.90 -6.38 -12.01
N ASP A 91 -22.79 -5.57 -13.06
CA ASP A 91 -21.98 -4.35 -13.09
C ASP A 91 -22.53 -3.33 -12.09
N ARG A 92 -23.87 -3.22 -11.99
CA ARG A 92 -24.54 -2.43 -10.95
C ARG A 92 -24.08 -2.86 -9.56
N ARG A 93 -23.99 -4.16 -9.29
CA ARG A 93 -23.56 -4.67 -7.98
C ARG A 93 -22.10 -4.32 -7.73
N ASP A 94 -21.23 -4.55 -8.70
CA ASP A 94 -19.78 -4.29 -8.57
C ASP A 94 -19.48 -2.79 -8.37
N ILE A 95 -20.17 -1.90 -9.10
CA ILE A 95 -20.07 -0.44 -8.93
C ILE A 95 -20.49 -0.04 -7.51
N MET A 96 -21.60 -0.60 -7.00
CA MET A 96 -22.08 -0.31 -5.65
C MET A 96 -21.11 -0.81 -4.58
N THR A 97 -20.58 -2.03 -4.71
CA THR A 97 -19.57 -2.56 -3.79
C THR A 97 -18.31 -1.70 -3.77
N ALA A 98 -17.83 -1.26 -4.94
CA ALA A 98 -16.69 -0.35 -5.05
C ALA A 98 -16.97 1.02 -4.40
N TYR A 99 -18.16 1.58 -4.63
CA TYR A 99 -18.60 2.82 -4.00
C TYR A 99 -18.63 2.71 -2.47
N ASP A 100 -19.20 1.61 -1.94
CA ASP A 100 -19.29 1.38 -0.50
C ASP A 100 -17.89 1.23 0.13
N ALA A 101 -16.99 0.50 -0.54
CA ALA A 101 -15.61 0.34 -0.08
C ALA A 101 -14.86 1.69 0.03
N VAL A 102 -15.05 2.59 -0.94
CA VAL A 102 -14.41 3.92 -0.92
C VAL A 102 -15.09 4.87 0.06
N SER A 103 -16.42 4.96 0.03
CA SER A 103 -17.18 5.88 0.87
C SER A 103 -17.04 5.58 2.36
N GLN A 104 -16.90 4.31 2.73
CA GLN A 104 -16.65 3.89 4.10
C GLN A 104 -15.16 3.97 4.48
N GLY A 105 -14.29 4.38 3.55
CA GLY A 105 -12.86 4.54 3.77
C GLY A 105 -12.10 3.23 3.93
N PHE A 106 -12.64 2.11 3.45
CA PHE A 106 -11.97 0.81 3.47
C PHE A 106 -10.93 0.67 2.36
N LEU A 107 -11.19 1.28 1.21
CA LEU A 107 -10.33 1.17 0.04
C LEU A 107 -10.05 2.54 -0.58
N TYR A 108 -8.79 2.76 -0.92
CA TYR A 108 -8.32 3.95 -1.59
C TYR A 108 -8.92 4.05 -3.00
N GLN A 109 -9.51 5.20 -3.32
CA GLN A 109 -10.31 5.39 -4.54
C GLN A 109 -9.59 5.00 -5.85
N PRO A 110 -8.32 5.38 -6.10
CA PRO A 110 -7.59 4.92 -7.29
C PRO A 110 -7.46 3.40 -7.40
N TRP A 111 -7.28 2.69 -6.28
CA TRP A 111 -7.21 1.23 -6.27
C TRP A 111 -8.58 0.60 -6.52
N ALA A 112 -9.65 1.18 -5.95
CA ALA A 112 -11.02 0.77 -6.23
C ALA A 112 -11.36 0.94 -7.72
N LYS A 113 -10.97 2.07 -8.32
CA LYS A 113 -11.17 2.35 -9.74
C LYS A 113 -10.44 1.33 -10.62
N GLN A 114 -9.16 1.07 -10.34
CA GLN A 114 -8.37 0.08 -11.08
C GLN A 114 -8.94 -1.34 -10.94
N ALA A 115 -9.31 -1.74 -9.72
CA ALA A 115 -9.92 -3.05 -9.48
C ALA A 115 -11.27 -3.18 -10.19
N LEU A 116 -12.11 -2.15 -10.17
CA LEU A 116 -13.39 -2.14 -10.87
C LEU A 116 -13.20 -2.24 -12.39
N GLN A 117 -12.29 -1.48 -12.96
CA GLN A 117 -11.97 -1.55 -14.39
C GLN A 117 -11.50 -2.95 -14.81
N ASN A 118 -10.63 -3.58 -14.00
CA ASN A 118 -10.14 -4.93 -14.23
C ASN A 118 -11.25 -5.97 -14.06
N ALA A 119 -12.11 -5.84 -13.05
CA ALA A 119 -13.25 -6.72 -12.80
C ALA A 119 -14.21 -6.72 -13.99
N LEU A 120 -14.58 -5.53 -14.47
CA LEU A 120 -15.50 -5.36 -15.60
C LEU A 120 -14.90 -5.87 -16.92
N SER A 121 -13.61 -5.62 -17.18
CA SER A 121 -12.95 -6.08 -18.41
C SER A 121 -12.71 -7.59 -18.46
N GLN A 122 -12.53 -8.22 -17.30
CA GLN A 122 -12.32 -9.68 -17.19
C GLN A 122 -13.60 -10.46 -16.87
N PHE A 123 -14.73 -9.76 -16.69
CA PHE A 123 -16.02 -10.33 -16.31
C PHE A 123 -15.95 -11.17 -15.01
N ILE A 124 -15.21 -10.67 -14.01
CA ILE A 124 -15.15 -11.29 -12.69
C ILE A 124 -15.73 -10.35 -11.62
N PRO A 125 -16.33 -10.87 -10.54
CA PRO A 125 -16.85 -10.04 -9.46
C PRO A 125 -15.78 -9.13 -8.86
N PHE A 126 -16.18 -7.93 -8.42
CA PHE A 126 -15.26 -6.94 -7.84
C PHE A 126 -14.46 -7.49 -6.65
N ASP A 127 -15.11 -8.21 -5.74
CA ASP A 127 -14.45 -8.79 -4.56
C ASP A 127 -13.38 -9.83 -4.93
N ASP A 128 -13.65 -10.64 -5.95
CA ASP A 128 -12.68 -11.64 -6.46
C ASP A 128 -11.49 -10.95 -7.14
N MET A 129 -11.74 -9.83 -7.82
CA MET A 129 -10.66 -8.99 -8.37
C MET A 129 -9.81 -8.38 -7.26
N LEU A 130 -10.41 -7.90 -6.17
CA LEU A 130 -9.66 -7.39 -5.01
C LEU A 130 -8.78 -8.48 -4.39
N LEU A 131 -9.27 -9.73 -4.29
CA LEU A 131 -8.47 -10.86 -3.81
C LEU A 131 -7.28 -11.11 -4.74
N THR A 132 -7.52 -11.13 -6.05
CA THR A 132 -6.50 -11.37 -7.07
C THR A 132 -5.42 -10.28 -7.08
N MET A 133 -5.81 -9.03 -6.87
CA MET A 133 -4.89 -7.89 -6.81
C MET A 133 -4.20 -7.75 -5.44
N GLY A 134 -4.52 -8.59 -4.45
CA GLY A 134 -3.99 -8.46 -3.09
C GLY A 134 -4.43 -7.15 -2.41
N LEU A 135 -5.64 -6.68 -2.72
CA LEU A 135 -6.27 -5.47 -2.19
C LEU A 135 -7.49 -5.77 -1.32
N HIS A 136 -7.82 -7.04 -1.13
CA HIS A 136 -8.93 -7.45 -0.27
C HIS A 136 -8.51 -7.43 1.21
N PRO A 137 -9.36 -6.99 2.15
CA PRO A 137 -8.99 -6.89 3.57
C PRO A 137 -8.42 -8.15 4.21
N THR A 138 -8.80 -9.34 3.70
CA THR A 138 -8.33 -10.63 4.22
C THR A 138 -6.94 -11.04 3.76
N ASN A 139 -6.46 -10.52 2.63
CA ASN A 139 -5.17 -10.93 2.04
C ASN A 139 -4.28 -9.75 1.61
N ALA A 140 -4.66 -8.52 1.95
CA ALA A 140 -3.97 -7.32 1.50
C ALA A 140 -2.48 -7.34 1.84
N PHE A 141 -1.63 -7.18 0.83
CA PHE A 141 -0.17 -7.19 0.98
C PHE A 141 0.37 -8.42 1.74
N SER A 142 -0.31 -9.57 1.61
CA SER A 142 0.11 -10.83 2.23
C SER A 142 1.46 -11.31 1.71
N GLU A 143 1.76 -11.05 0.45
CA GLU A 143 2.99 -11.44 -0.25
C GLU A 143 4.12 -10.38 -0.18
N SER A 144 3.92 -9.28 0.56
CA SER A 144 4.96 -8.25 0.68
C SER A 144 6.19 -8.79 1.41
N PHE A 145 7.35 -8.63 0.78
CA PHE A 145 8.63 -8.99 1.37
C PHE A 145 8.90 -8.16 2.64
N LEU A 146 8.56 -6.87 2.64
CA LEU A 146 8.71 -6.02 3.81
C LEU A 146 7.81 -6.50 4.96
N ALA A 147 6.60 -6.97 4.67
CA ALA A 147 5.73 -7.53 5.69
C ALA A 147 6.33 -8.81 6.32
N GLU A 148 6.80 -9.73 5.50
CA GLU A 148 7.44 -10.97 5.97
C GLU A 148 8.70 -10.67 6.80
N LEU A 149 9.55 -9.76 6.32
CA LEU A 149 10.80 -9.41 6.96
C LEU A 149 10.58 -8.80 8.35
N THR A 150 9.64 -7.86 8.46
CA THR A 150 9.38 -7.15 9.73
C THR A 150 8.75 -8.07 10.77
N VAL A 151 7.86 -8.99 10.37
CA VAL A 151 7.28 -9.99 11.27
C VAL A 151 8.32 -11.06 11.66
N SER A 152 9.05 -11.62 10.69
CA SER A 152 10.05 -12.67 10.96
C SER A 152 11.25 -12.18 11.77
N SER A 153 11.59 -10.89 11.65
CA SER A 153 12.63 -10.25 12.48
C SER A 153 12.12 -9.86 13.87
N GLN A 154 10.85 -10.12 14.18
CA GLN A 154 10.18 -9.74 15.44
C GLN A 154 10.19 -8.23 15.70
N LEU A 155 10.20 -7.43 14.62
CA LEU A 155 10.13 -5.98 14.70
C LEU A 155 8.74 -5.52 15.13
N ILE A 156 7.71 -6.20 14.61
CA ILE A 156 6.30 -5.92 14.85
C ILE A 156 5.51 -7.23 14.98
N SER A 157 4.39 -7.19 15.69
CA SER A 157 3.49 -8.33 15.81
C SER A 157 2.61 -8.50 14.56
N ILE A 158 2.01 -9.69 14.41
CA ILE A 158 1.03 -9.97 13.35
C ILE A 158 -0.17 -9.01 13.44
N SER A 159 -0.67 -8.74 14.65
CA SER A 159 -1.80 -7.80 14.84
C SER A 159 -1.45 -6.35 14.47
N GLN A 160 -0.20 -5.93 14.70
CA GLN A 160 0.29 -4.61 14.26
C GLN A 160 0.41 -4.55 12.73
N MET A 161 0.85 -5.64 12.10
CA MET A 161 0.91 -5.77 10.64
C MET A 161 -0.49 -5.68 10.02
N GLU A 162 -1.48 -6.38 10.56
CA GLU A 162 -2.87 -6.33 10.09
C GLU A 162 -3.41 -4.90 10.13
N ARG A 163 -3.15 -4.17 11.22
CA ARG A 163 -3.52 -2.76 11.33
C ARG A 163 -2.81 -1.89 10.28
N ALA A 164 -1.54 -2.15 9.99
CA ALA A 164 -0.80 -1.44 8.96
C ALA A 164 -1.39 -1.70 7.56
N ARG A 165 -1.73 -2.95 7.23
CA ARG A 165 -2.38 -3.33 5.97
C ARG A 165 -3.70 -2.62 5.74
N LEU A 166 -4.55 -2.54 6.77
CA LEU A 166 -5.81 -1.78 6.69
C LEU A 166 -5.57 -0.28 6.46
N LEU A 167 -4.52 0.27 7.06
CA LEU A 167 -4.13 1.66 6.82
C LEU A 167 -3.63 1.87 5.37
N CYS A 168 -2.87 0.91 4.82
CA CYS A 168 -2.47 0.93 3.42
C CYS A 168 -3.69 0.94 2.50
N LEU A 169 -4.64 0.03 2.71
CA LEU A 169 -5.87 -0.07 1.92
C LEU A 169 -6.67 1.23 1.94
N SER A 170 -6.90 1.80 3.12
CA SER A 170 -7.73 3.01 3.26
C SER A 170 -7.06 4.28 2.70
N ARG A 171 -5.73 4.38 2.73
CA ARG A 171 -5.01 5.62 2.39
C ARG A 171 -4.16 5.57 1.13
N GLY A 172 -4.05 4.41 0.49
CA GLY A 172 -3.19 4.25 -0.69
C GLY A 172 -1.71 4.32 -0.36
N LEU A 173 -1.33 3.91 0.85
CA LEU A 173 0.06 3.98 1.34
C LEU A 173 0.77 2.66 1.12
N THR A 174 2.08 2.74 0.96
CA THR A 174 2.96 1.55 1.06
C THR A 174 3.02 1.03 2.50
N LEU A 175 3.45 -0.21 2.69
CA LEU A 175 3.48 -0.83 4.02
C LEU A 175 4.45 -0.09 4.94
N GLY A 176 5.64 0.24 4.45
CA GLY A 176 6.60 0.99 5.25
C GLY A 176 6.09 2.37 5.67
N GLN A 177 5.41 3.09 4.77
CA GLN A 177 4.76 4.35 5.11
C GLN A 177 3.68 4.19 6.19
N ALA A 178 2.84 3.16 6.09
CA ALA A 178 1.82 2.87 7.10
C ALA A 178 2.45 2.50 8.46
N LEU A 179 3.53 1.72 8.47
CA LEU A 179 4.25 1.36 9.69
C LEU A 179 4.86 2.58 10.38
N VAL A 180 5.46 3.51 9.62
CA VAL A 180 5.98 4.77 10.15
C VAL A 180 4.84 5.63 10.69
N GLN A 181 3.74 5.75 9.95
CA GLN A 181 2.60 6.57 10.37
C GLN A 181 1.92 6.05 11.65
N LEU A 182 1.88 4.73 11.84
CA LEU A 182 1.38 4.11 13.06
C LEU A 182 2.37 4.18 14.24
N GLY A 183 3.58 4.72 14.03
CA GLY A 183 4.63 4.80 15.03
C GLY A 183 5.23 3.44 15.41
N LEU A 184 5.03 2.41 14.57
CA LEU A 184 5.54 1.06 14.80
C LEU A 184 7.03 0.95 14.45
N ILE A 185 7.47 1.74 13.47
CA ILE A 185 8.88 1.94 13.11
C ILE A 185 9.15 3.43 12.94
N ASN A 186 10.41 3.84 13.02
CA ASN A 186 10.82 5.21 12.68
C ASN A 186 11.39 5.27 11.25
N ILE A 187 11.65 6.48 10.75
CA ILE A 187 12.20 6.69 9.40
C ILE A 187 13.58 6.03 9.23
N ALA A 188 14.41 6.00 10.26
CA ALA A 188 15.74 5.37 10.20
C ALA A 188 15.64 3.85 10.03
N THR A 189 14.74 3.20 10.76
CA THR A 189 14.42 1.78 10.59
C THR A 189 13.83 1.51 9.21
N TYR A 190 12.98 2.39 8.71
CA TYR A 190 12.43 2.25 7.36
C TYR A 190 13.52 2.30 6.29
N LYS A 191 14.43 3.29 6.36
CA LYS A 191 15.63 3.36 5.49
C LYS A 191 16.45 2.08 5.53
N LEU A 192 16.70 1.54 6.73
CA LEU A 192 17.45 0.29 6.91
C LEU A 192 16.73 -0.90 6.25
N LEU A 193 15.41 -1.01 6.43
CA LEU A 193 14.61 -2.08 5.81
C LEU A 193 14.71 -2.02 4.28
N ILE A 194 14.64 -0.81 3.71
CA ILE A 194 14.78 -0.60 2.26
C ILE A 194 16.20 -0.93 1.79
N ASP A 195 17.24 -0.47 2.49
CA ASP A 195 18.64 -0.76 2.16
C ASP A 195 18.93 -2.26 2.21
N GLY A 196 18.51 -2.91 3.29
CA GLY A 196 18.64 -4.36 3.49
C GLY A 196 17.89 -5.17 2.43
N SER A 197 16.65 -4.78 2.11
CA SER A 197 15.86 -5.41 1.05
C SER A 197 16.52 -5.27 -0.32
N SER A 198 17.10 -4.10 -0.62
CA SER A 198 17.83 -3.87 -1.87
C SER A 198 19.08 -4.74 -1.98
N ARG A 199 19.85 -4.88 -0.89
CA ARG A 199 21.06 -5.73 -0.86
C ARG A 199 20.72 -7.21 -0.95
N TYR A 200 19.65 -7.64 -0.31
CA TYR A 200 19.14 -9.00 -0.39
C TYR A 200 18.73 -9.35 -1.83
N ARG A 201 17.92 -8.49 -2.47
CA ARG A 201 17.51 -8.68 -3.87
C ARG A 201 18.69 -8.64 -4.84
N SER A 202 19.73 -7.86 -4.54
CA SER A 202 20.98 -7.83 -5.30
C SER A 202 21.92 -9.01 -5.02
N GLY A 203 21.54 -9.96 -4.14
CA GLY A 203 22.37 -11.12 -3.77
C GLY A 203 23.58 -10.81 -2.88
N HIS A 204 23.70 -9.59 -2.36
CA HIS A 204 24.83 -9.17 -1.52
C HIS A 204 24.64 -9.55 -0.04
N LEU A 205 23.44 -9.98 0.34
CA LEU A 205 23.06 -10.31 1.70
C LEU A 205 22.21 -11.58 1.69
N SER A 206 22.48 -12.51 2.61
CA SER A 206 21.61 -13.67 2.84
C SER A 206 20.44 -13.33 3.76
N GLN A 207 19.36 -14.11 3.70
CA GLN A 207 18.18 -13.89 4.54
C GLN A 207 18.49 -13.88 6.06
N PRO A 208 19.33 -14.78 6.60
CA PRO A 208 19.69 -14.74 8.03
C PRO A 208 20.46 -13.47 8.41
N GLN A 209 21.36 -13.02 7.53
CA GLN A 209 22.12 -11.77 7.75
C GLN A 209 21.20 -10.54 7.73
N LEU A 210 20.18 -10.54 6.87
CA LEU A 210 19.17 -9.48 6.82
C LEU A 210 18.37 -9.40 8.10
N GLN A 211 17.86 -10.54 8.58
CA GLN A 211 17.09 -10.59 9.83
C GLN A 211 17.93 -10.12 11.02
N GLU A 212 19.20 -10.51 11.09
CA GLU A 212 20.09 -10.07 12.16
C GLU A 212 20.42 -8.58 12.07
N MET A 213 20.63 -8.04 10.87
CA MET A 213 20.82 -6.60 10.64
C MET A 213 19.63 -5.79 11.13
N VAL A 214 18.40 -6.23 10.82
CA VAL A 214 17.17 -5.55 11.26
C VAL A 214 17.01 -5.63 12.78
N ARG A 215 17.22 -6.82 13.36
CA ARG A 215 17.09 -7.06 14.80
C ARG A 215 18.10 -6.26 15.63
N SER A 216 19.37 -6.30 15.23
CA SER A 216 20.45 -5.59 15.93
C SER A 216 20.28 -4.06 15.87
N SER A 217 19.83 -3.54 14.74
CA SER A 217 19.58 -2.10 14.58
C SER A 217 18.34 -1.65 15.36
N PHE A 218 17.33 -2.51 15.50
CA PHE A 218 16.16 -2.21 16.31
C PHE A 218 16.48 -2.24 17.81
N ALA A 219 17.33 -3.15 18.28
CA ALA A 219 17.77 -3.17 19.69
C ALA A 219 18.56 -1.90 20.08
N GLY A 220 19.20 -1.25 19.10
CA GLY A 220 19.95 0.01 19.26
C GLY A 220 19.11 1.29 19.20
N PHE A 221 17.77 1.21 19.20
CA PHE A 221 16.77 2.28 18.96
C PHE A 221 16.98 3.61 19.72
N ASN A 222 17.84 3.63 20.75
CA ASN A 222 18.02 4.74 21.68
C ASN A 222 19.28 5.60 21.44
N SER A 223 20.07 5.35 20.39
CA SER A 223 21.38 6.02 20.25
C SER A 223 21.42 6.98 19.05
N SER A 224 21.29 8.28 19.35
CA SER A 224 21.79 9.41 18.54
C SER A 224 21.38 9.43 17.06
N GLY A 225 20.21 10.00 16.77
CA GLY A 225 19.73 10.31 15.43
C GLY A 225 20.57 11.39 14.74
N GLN A 226 21.71 11.01 14.17
CA GLN A 226 22.24 11.76 13.04
C GLN A 226 21.33 11.52 11.84
N TRP A 227 20.74 12.60 11.35
CA TRP A 227 19.93 12.63 10.13
C TRP A 227 20.88 12.47 8.93
N LEU A 228 21.27 11.24 8.65
CA LEU A 228 22.04 10.90 7.47
C LEU A 228 21.12 10.98 6.24
N LYS A 229 21.69 11.49 5.13
CA LYS A 229 21.00 11.64 3.84
C LYS A 229 20.56 10.29 3.27
N LEU A 230 19.61 10.28 2.33
CA LEU A 230 19.14 9.06 1.66
C LEU A 230 20.28 8.37 0.92
N SER A 231 21.12 9.11 0.20
CA SER A 231 22.31 8.59 -0.49
C SER A 231 23.27 7.82 0.42
N GLN A 232 23.32 8.17 1.71
CA GLN A 232 24.19 7.53 2.69
C GLN A 232 23.53 6.31 3.35
N THR A 233 22.21 6.36 3.54
CA THR A 233 21.47 5.37 4.33
C THR A 233 20.85 4.25 3.50
N VAL A 234 20.56 4.52 2.22
CA VAL A 234 19.88 3.59 1.30
C VAL A 234 20.76 3.26 0.09
N ARG A 235 22.08 3.27 0.28
CA ARG A 235 23.07 3.07 -0.81
C ARG A 235 22.89 1.74 -1.54
N GLY A 236 22.44 0.71 -0.85
CA GLY A 236 22.10 -0.60 -1.42
C GLY A 236 21.05 -0.49 -2.52
N PHE A 237 20.10 0.44 -2.42
CA PHE A 237 19.15 0.71 -3.50
C PHE A 237 19.82 1.33 -4.72
N GLY A 238 20.76 2.26 -4.52
CA GLY A 238 21.51 2.87 -5.63
C GLY A 238 22.31 1.83 -6.43
N VAL A 239 22.84 0.80 -5.74
CA VAL A 239 23.50 -0.35 -6.39
C VAL A 239 22.47 -1.22 -7.12
N TYR A 240 21.36 -1.56 -6.47
CA TYR A 240 20.28 -2.36 -7.07
C TYR A 240 19.72 -1.71 -8.35
N ASN A 241 19.43 -0.42 -8.30
CA ASN A 241 18.89 0.34 -9.43
C ASN A 241 19.97 0.68 -10.49
N GLY A 242 21.25 0.40 -10.22
CA GLY A 242 22.35 0.71 -11.12
C GLY A 242 22.66 2.22 -11.28
N SER A 243 22.14 3.06 -10.38
CA SER A 243 22.32 4.51 -10.42
C SER A 243 22.45 5.06 -9.01
N VAL A 244 23.69 5.30 -8.57
CA VAL A 244 23.95 5.97 -7.27
C VAL A 244 23.58 7.45 -7.33
N GLU A 245 23.75 8.07 -8.51
CA GLU A 245 23.40 9.46 -8.81
C GLU A 245 21.91 9.76 -8.54
N LEU A 246 21.06 8.75 -8.72
CA LEU A 246 19.62 8.83 -8.41
C LEU A 246 19.38 9.24 -6.97
N LEU A 247 20.03 8.58 -6.01
CA LEU A 247 19.79 8.83 -4.59
C LEU A 247 20.20 10.25 -4.19
N GLU A 248 21.29 10.75 -4.77
CA GLU A 248 21.76 12.10 -4.50
C GLU A 248 20.85 13.17 -5.13
N ALA A 249 20.29 12.89 -6.31
CA ALA A 249 19.28 13.75 -6.91
C ALA A 249 17.96 13.75 -6.11
N LEU A 250 17.60 12.62 -5.52
CA LEU A 250 16.46 12.52 -4.59
C LEU A 250 16.74 13.29 -3.30
N ASP A 251 17.96 13.24 -2.76
CA ASP A 251 18.37 14.09 -1.64
C ASP A 251 18.19 15.58 -1.97
N LEU A 252 18.59 16.04 -3.17
CA LEU A 252 18.35 17.42 -3.60
C LEU A 252 16.86 17.78 -3.64
N LEU A 253 16.00 16.88 -4.10
CA LEU A 253 14.55 17.12 -4.15
C LEU A 253 13.93 17.20 -2.75
N VAL A 254 14.43 16.39 -1.81
CA VAL A 254 14.03 16.44 -0.40
C VAL A 254 14.55 17.71 0.27
N GLU A 255 15.81 18.09 0.05
CA GLU A 255 16.39 19.36 0.53
C GLU A 255 15.67 20.58 -0.03
N ALA A 256 15.22 20.49 -1.29
CA ALA A 256 14.42 21.54 -1.93
C ALA A 256 12.97 21.59 -1.40
N GLU A 257 12.57 20.70 -0.49
CA GLU A 257 11.19 20.58 0.05
C GLU A 257 10.14 20.29 -1.04
N LEU A 258 10.57 19.73 -2.18
CA LEU A 258 9.67 19.36 -3.27
C LEU A 258 9.08 17.96 -3.06
N LEU A 259 9.80 17.12 -2.30
CA LEU A 259 9.36 15.80 -1.88
C LEU A 259 9.65 15.63 -0.40
N THR A 260 8.84 14.80 0.26
CA THR A 260 9.17 14.34 1.61
C THR A 260 9.99 13.05 1.53
N GLU A 261 10.88 12.86 2.49
CA GLU A 261 11.69 11.65 2.59
C GLU A 261 10.84 10.37 2.65
N ILE A 262 9.74 10.41 3.39
CA ILE A 262 8.81 9.26 3.51
C ILE A 262 8.09 8.95 2.19
N THR A 263 7.82 9.96 1.35
CA THR A 263 7.26 9.75 0.01
C THR A 263 8.29 9.05 -0.89
N VAL A 264 9.54 9.51 -0.88
CA VAL A 264 10.62 8.89 -1.66
C VAL A 264 10.83 7.44 -1.26
N LEU A 265 10.89 7.15 0.04
CA LEU A 265 11.04 5.77 0.54
C LEU A 265 9.87 4.87 0.10
N GLY A 266 8.65 5.39 0.08
CA GLY A 266 7.49 4.64 -0.45
C GLY A 266 7.63 4.28 -1.93
N VAL A 267 8.10 5.21 -2.77
CA VAL A 267 8.34 4.90 -4.20
C VAL A 267 9.48 3.88 -4.36
N ILE A 268 10.53 3.97 -3.54
CA ILE A 268 11.60 2.97 -3.53
C ILE A 268 11.04 1.59 -3.11
N GLU A 269 10.20 1.54 -2.06
CA GLU A 269 9.53 0.31 -1.63
C GLU A 269 8.74 -0.33 -2.77
N MET A 270 7.91 0.45 -3.44
CA MET A 270 7.11 -0.03 -4.58
C MET A 270 7.99 -0.53 -5.74
N SER A 271 9.10 0.17 -6.04
CA SER A 271 10.08 -0.26 -7.04
C SER A 271 10.71 -1.61 -6.68
N LEU A 272 11.07 -1.81 -5.41
CA LEU A 272 11.62 -3.07 -4.92
C LEU A 272 10.59 -4.20 -4.92
N GLU A 273 9.37 -3.96 -4.46
CA GLU A 273 8.32 -4.99 -4.38
C GLU A 273 7.88 -5.43 -5.78
N ARG A 274 7.71 -4.49 -6.71
CA ARG A 274 7.30 -4.80 -8.10
C ARG A 274 8.47 -5.24 -8.98
N SER A 275 9.71 -5.08 -8.52
CA SER A 275 10.93 -5.29 -9.33
C SER A 275 10.93 -4.46 -10.62
N VAL A 276 10.49 -3.20 -10.53
CA VAL A 276 10.38 -2.25 -11.64
C VAL A 276 11.30 -1.06 -11.38
N ALA A 277 11.80 -0.43 -12.44
CA ALA A 277 12.67 0.76 -12.35
C ALA A 277 12.00 1.89 -11.55
N PHE A 278 12.79 2.59 -10.72
CA PHE A 278 12.29 3.68 -9.86
C PHE A 278 11.51 4.74 -10.66
N GLU A 279 12.04 5.13 -11.82
CA GLU A 279 11.50 6.21 -12.65
C GLU A 279 10.09 5.88 -13.16
N GLN A 280 9.84 4.61 -13.47
CA GLN A 280 8.52 4.16 -13.91
C GLN A 280 7.51 4.25 -12.76
N VAL A 281 7.87 3.78 -11.57
CA VAL A 281 6.99 3.87 -10.39
C VAL A 281 6.76 5.32 -9.97
N ALA A 282 7.80 6.15 -9.99
CA ALA A 282 7.69 7.58 -9.67
C ALA A 282 6.72 8.32 -10.61
N HIS A 283 6.70 7.93 -11.89
CA HIS A 283 5.76 8.44 -12.88
C HIS A 283 4.33 7.94 -12.62
N GLU A 284 4.14 6.64 -12.38
CA GLU A 284 2.83 6.05 -12.07
C GLU A 284 2.20 6.69 -10.83
N CYS A 285 2.97 6.94 -9.79
CA CYS A 285 2.52 7.60 -8.57
C CYS A 285 2.31 9.12 -8.73
N SER A 286 2.59 9.69 -9.91
CA SER A 286 2.58 11.14 -10.15
C SER A 286 3.39 11.93 -9.11
N MET A 287 4.42 11.31 -8.53
CA MET A 287 5.18 11.87 -7.41
C MET A 287 5.93 13.12 -7.84
N ILE A 288 6.53 13.07 -9.04
CA ILE A 288 7.32 14.17 -9.58
C ILE A 288 7.11 14.28 -11.08
N GLN A 289 6.99 15.50 -11.57
CA GLN A 289 6.95 15.74 -13.01
C GLN A 289 8.27 15.29 -13.65
N PRO A 290 8.25 14.53 -14.77
CA PRO A 290 9.46 14.02 -15.41
C PRO A 290 10.49 15.11 -15.73
N ALA A 291 10.01 16.30 -16.12
CA ALA A 291 10.87 17.44 -16.42
C ALA A 291 11.65 17.95 -15.19
N LEU A 292 11.01 17.97 -14.01
CA LEU A 292 11.63 18.40 -12.76
C LEU A 292 12.63 17.36 -12.26
N PHE A 293 12.29 16.08 -12.38
CA PHE A 293 13.20 14.99 -12.02
C PHE A 293 14.46 14.97 -12.91
N ALA A 294 14.29 15.13 -14.23
CA ALA A 294 15.42 15.24 -15.15
C ALA A 294 16.29 16.47 -14.86
N LEU A 295 15.70 17.57 -14.41
CA LEU A 295 16.44 18.75 -13.96
C LEU A 295 17.23 18.46 -12.68
N ALA A 296 16.63 17.79 -11.69
CA ALA A 296 17.32 17.39 -10.46
C ALA A 296 18.55 16.51 -10.75
N MET A 297 18.41 15.52 -11.64
CA MET A 297 19.53 14.69 -12.09
C MET A 297 20.65 15.52 -12.74
N LYS A 298 20.32 16.49 -13.60
CA LYS A 298 21.31 17.38 -14.23
C LYS A 298 22.00 18.29 -13.22
N LEU A 299 21.24 18.87 -12.30
CA LEU A 299 21.79 19.72 -11.24
C LEU A 299 22.68 18.93 -10.30
N GLN A 300 22.30 17.70 -9.94
CA GLN A 300 23.15 16.85 -9.12
C GLN A 300 24.50 16.57 -9.77
N LYS A 301 24.53 16.32 -11.08
CA LYS A 301 25.80 16.17 -11.82
C LYS A 301 26.66 17.43 -11.72
N ARG A 302 26.07 18.61 -11.83
CA ARG A 302 26.80 19.88 -11.67
C ARG A 302 27.31 20.10 -10.25
N VAL A 303 26.53 19.69 -9.25
CA VAL A 303 26.93 19.72 -7.84
C VAL A 303 28.10 18.77 -7.61
N ALA A 304 28.05 17.54 -8.14
CA ALA A 304 29.13 16.57 -8.05
C ALA A 304 30.42 17.05 -8.74
N LEU A 305 30.31 17.79 -9.84
CA LEU A 305 31.44 18.42 -10.54
C LEU A 305 31.96 19.71 -9.85
N GLY A 306 31.26 20.20 -8.82
CA GLY A 306 31.62 21.45 -8.12
C GLY A 306 31.27 22.73 -8.89
N GLU A 307 30.53 22.61 -10.00
CA GLU A 307 30.09 23.76 -10.83
C GLU A 307 28.96 24.56 -10.17
N THR A 308 28.23 23.95 -9.24
CA THR A 308 27.08 24.55 -8.56
C THR A 308 27.02 24.06 -7.12
N THR A 309 26.57 24.89 -6.18
CA THR A 309 26.38 24.49 -4.78
C THR A 309 25.01 23.83 -4.58
N SER A 310 24.88 22.93 -3.59
CA SER A 310 23.59 22.29 -3.25
C SER A 310 22.48 23.32 -3.03
N ILE A 311 22.80 24.41 -2.33
CA ILE A 311 21.87 25.50 -2.02
C ILE A 311 21.35 26.17 -3.31
N SER A 312 22.25 26.45 -4.27
CA SER A 312 21.86 27.06 -5.55
C SER A 312 21.03 26.09 -6.39
N ALA A 313 21.39 24.80 -6.42
CA ALA A 313 20.60 23.78 -7.10
C ALA A 313 19.17 23.69 -6.53
N CYS A 314 19.02 23.69 -5.20
CA CYS A 314 17.71 23.69 -4.54
C CYS A 314 16.88 24.93 -4.88
N GLN A 315 17.50 26.11 -4.98
CA GLN A 315 16.80 27.34 -5.41
C GLN A 315 16.28 27.23 -6.84
N ILE A 316 17.11 26.75 -7.78
CA ILE A 316 16.70 26.54 -9.17
C ILE A 316 15.53 25.55 -9.28
N LEU A 317 15.58 24.46 -8.51
CA LEU A 317 14.49 23.47 -8.46
C LEU A 317 13.18 24.09 -7.98
N ARG A 318 13.23 24.87 -6.88
CA ARG A 318 12.05 25.56 -6.33
C ARG A 318 11.46 26.58 -7.30
N GLU A 319 12.31 27.36 -7.96
CA GLU A 319 11.87 28.34 -8.97
C GLU A 319 11.19 27.64 -10.15
N ARG A 320 11.81 26.57 -10.67
CA ARG A 320 11.24 25.81 -11.79
C ARG A 320 9.92 25.15 -11.42
N PHE A 321 9.80 24.62 -10.21
CA PHE A 321 8.55 24.03 -9.72
C PHE A 321 7.41 25.05 -9.67
N ARG A 322 7.66 26.28 -9.19
CA ARG A 322 6.66 27.36 -9.20
C ARG A 322 6.17 27.70 -10.61
N LEU A 323 7.07 27.73 -11.59
CA LEU A 323 6.72 27.99 -13.00
C LEU A 323 5.90 26.87 -13.64
N LEU A 324 5.91 25.66 -13.07
CA LEU A 324 5.13 24.52 -13.56
C LEU A 324 3.76 24.42 -12.90
N GLN A 325 3.52 25.19 -11.82
CA GLN A 325 2.24 25.26 -11.11
C GLN A 325 1.37 26.45 -11.52
N GLY A 326 1.95 27.47 -12.16
CA GLY A 326 1.25 28.65 -12.68
C GLY A 326 0.92 28.52 -14.15
#